data_AF-A0A2V8BSP2-F1
#
_entry.id   AF-A0A2V8BSP2-F1
#
_cell.length_a   1.000
_cell.length_b   1.000
_cell.length_c   1.000
_cell.angle_alpha   90.00
_cell.angle_beta   90.00
_cell.angle_gamma   90.00
#
_symmetry.space_group_name_H-M   'P 1'
#
loop_
_entity.id
_entity.type
_entity.pdbx_description
1 polymer ?
#
loop_
_entity_poly.entity_id
_entity_poly.type
_entity_poly.pdbx_seq_one_letter_code
_entity_poly.pdbx_strand_id
1 'polypeptide(L)'
;MTEAERLVADYAGMGLTAGRHPMALRREELATRGILRARDLLTARQGRRVRVAGMVITRQRPGTAKGFVFLTLEDETGIANIIVRPDLFARDRLVIVEEPFLIVDGVLQNQDGVTSVRAEQVQGMRGVDIDFDAHDFY
;
A
#
# COMPACT_ATOMS: atom_id res chain seq x y z
N MET A 1 2.86 -20.51 -14.37
CA MET A 1 1.50 -20.00 -14.09
C MET A 1 1.07 -20.42 -12.70
N THR A 2 1.63 -19.75 -11.70
CA THR A 2 1.22 -19.83 -10.30
C THR A 2 -0.10 -19.07 -10.09
N GLU A 3 -0.80 -19.37 -9.00
CA GLU A 3 -2.03 -18.63 -8.62
C GLU A 3 -1.75 -17.13 -8.47
N ALA A 4 -0.56 -16.77 -8.00
CA ALA A 4 -0.09 -15.38 -7.90
C ALA A 4 0.11 -14.72 -9.27
N GLU A 5 0.73 -15.41 -10.23
CA GLU A 5 0.92 -14.90 -11.60
C GLU A 5 -0.41 -14.68 -12.33
N ARG A 6 -1.37 -15.60 -12.13
CA ARG A 6 -2.71 -15.48 -12.70
C ARG A 6 -3.49 -14.34 -12.07
N LEU A 7 -3.40 -14.18 -10.75
CA LEU A 7 -4.01 -13.08 -10.02
C LEU A 7 -3.45 -11.72 -10.48
N VAL A 8 -2.13 -11.59 -10.61
CA VAL A 8 -1.50 -10.34 -11.09
C VAL A 8 -1.90 -10.02 -12.53
N ALA A 9 -1.94 -11.02 -13.42
CA ALA A 9 -2.41 -10.84 -14.79
C ALA A 9 -3.90 -10.45 -14.87
N ASP A 10 -4.74 -11.05 -14.02
CA ASP A 10 -6.16 -10.71 -13.93
C ASP A 10 -6.36 -9.29 -13.37
N TYR A 11 -5.56 -8.88 -12.37
CA TYR A 11 -5.58 -7.52 -11.80
C TYR A 11 -5.10 -6.44 -12.77
N ALA A 12 -4.14 -6.77 -13.66
CA ALA A 12 -3.67 -5.86 -14.69
C ALA A 12 -4.64 -5.72 -15.89
N GLY A 13 -5.44 -6.76 -16.17
CA GLY A 13 -6.27 -6.84 -17.38
C GLY A 13 -7.75 -6.48 -17.20
N MET A 14 -8.37 -6.78 -16.05
CA MET A 14 -9.80 -6.55 -15.83
C MET A 14 -10.05 -6.26 -14.35
N GLY A 15 -10.49 -5.06 -14.02
CA GLY A 15 -10.71 -4.57 -12.65
C GLY A 15 -11.84 -5.24 -11.86
N LEU A 16 -11.99 -6.57 -11.96
CA LEU A 16 -12.88 -7.44 -11.20
C LEU A 16 -12.26 -8.85 -11.20
N THR A 17 -11.69 -9.27 -10.07
CA THR A 17 -11.47 -10.70 -9.83
C THR A 17 -12.53 -11.24 -8.88
N ALA A 18 -13.03 -12.44 -9.17
CA ALA A 18 -13.87 -13.23 -8.27
C ALA A 18 -13.04 -13.99 -7.20
N GLY A 19 -11.81 -13.51 -6.92
CA GLY A 19 -10.78 -14.20 -6.15
C GLY A 19 -10.37 -13.47 -4.87
N ARG A 20 -9.47 -14.08 -4.10
CA ARG A 20 -8.97 -13.53 -2.83
C ARG A 20 -8.00 -12.36 -3.12
N HIS A 21 -8.09 -11.28 -2.35
CA HIS A 21 -7.21 -10.11 -2.51
C HIS A 21 -5.71 -10.51 -2.41
N PRO A 22 -4.80 -10.01 -3.27
CA PRO A 22 -3.39 -10.41 -3.32
C PRO A 22 -2.66 -10.33 -1.98
N MET A 23 -2.96 -9.29 -1.19
CA MET A 23 -2.40 -9.11 0.16
C MET A 23 -2.71 -10.28 1.11
N ALA A 24 -3.82 -10.99 0.88
CA ALA A 24 -4.21 -12.12 1.70
C ALA A 24 -3.25 -13.32 1.56
N LEU A 25 -2.62 -13.48 0.39
CA LEU A 25 -1.64 -14.56 0.14
C LEU A 25 -0.40 -14.42 1.01
N ARG A 26 -0.07 -13.18 1.40
CA ARG A 26 1.13 -12.85 2.18
C ARG A 26 0.81 -12.39 3.60
N ARG A 27 -0.43 -12.59 4.05
CA ARG A 27 -0.93 -12.01 5.29
C ARG A 27 -0.18 -12.51 6.52
N GLU A 28 0.19 -13.78 6.56
CA GLU A 28 0.96 -14.35 7.66
C GLU A 28 2.37 -13.74 7.74
N GLU A 29 3.08 -13.69 6.62
CA GLU A 29 4.42 -13.08 6.51
C GLU A 29 4.41 -11.59 6.88
N LEU A 30 3.41 -10.83 6.44
CA LEU A 30 3.28 -9.43 6.81
C LEU A 30 2.99 -9.27 8.31
N ALA A 31 2.20 -10.16 8.90
CA ALA A 31 1.86 -10.13 10.32
C ALA A 31 3.08 -10.43 11.21
N THR A 32 3.94 -11.39 10.85
CA THR A 32 5.17 -11.67 11.60
C THR A 32 6.15 -10.50 11.59
N ARG A 33 6.08 -9.65 10.55
CA ARG A 33 6.84 -8.39 10.42
C ARG A 33 6.19 -7.18 11.10
N GLY A 34 5.08 -7.40 11.83
CA GLY A 34 4.35 -6.35 12.54
C GLY A 34 3.59 -5.38 11.64
N ILE A 35 3.34 -5.74 10.38
CA ILE A 35 2.58 -4.94 9.44
C ILE A 35 1.10 -5.11 9.75
N LEU A 36 0.38 -4.03 9.97
CA LEU A 36 -1.04 -4.04 10.32
C LEU A 36 -1.91 -4.24 9.08
N ARG A 37 -3.13 -4.77 9.30
CA ARG A 37 -4.20 -4.71 8.29
C ARG A 37 -4.87 -3.34 8.28
N ALA A 38 -5.56 -3.00 7.21
CA ALA A 38 -6.34 -1.78 7.12
C ALA A 38 -7.34 -1.64 8.29
N ARG A 39 -8.08 -2.71 8.61
CA ARG A 39 -9.03 -2.70 9.75
C ARG A 39 -8.37 -2.48 11.12
N ASP A 40 -7.12 -2.91 11.30
CA ASP A 40 -6.42 -2.80 12.58
C ASP A 40 -6.04 -1.34 12.88
N LEU A 41 -5.97 -0.49 11.85
CA LEU A 41 -5.73 0.95 12.01
C LEU A 41 -6.89 1.65 12.72
N LEU A 42 -8.13 1.15 12.57
CA LEU A 42 -9.33 1.77 13.15
C LEU A 42 -9.38 1.66 14.68
N THR A 43 -8.75 0.64 15.25
CA THR A 43 -8.70 0.40 16.70
C THR A 43 -7.37 0.81 17.33
N ALA A 44 -6.37 1.14 16.52
CA ALA A 44 -5.07 1.56 16.99
C ALA A 44 -5.11 2.98 17.58
N ARG A 45 -4.30 3.20 18.63
CA ARG A 45 -4.19 4.49 19.32
C ARG A 45 -3.60 5.56 18.39
N GLN A 46 -4.24 6.72 18.31
CA GLN A 46 -3.72 7.89 17.59
C GLN A 46 -2.31 8.29 18.06
N GLY A 47 -1.48 8.73 17.12
CA GLY A 47 -0.09 9.13 17.37
C GLY A 47 0.88 7.95 17.48
N ARG A 48 0.38 6.70 17.43
CA ARG A 48 1.23 5.51 17.41
C ARG A 48 1.95 5.40 16.06
N ARG A 49 3.22 4.99 16.10
CA ARG A 49 3.95 4.56 14.90
C ARG A 49 3.44 3.19 14.46
N VAL A 50 3.03 3.10 13.21
CA VAL A 50 2.45 1.90 12.60
C VAL A 50 3.14 1.61 11.29
N ARG A 51 3.14 0.33 10.92
CA ARG A 51 3.53 -0.15 9.59
C ARG A 51 2.31 -0.74 8.92
N VAL A 52 2.01 -0.33 7.70
CA VAL A 52 0.89 -0.85 6.90
C VAL A 52 1.40 -1.21 5.52
N ALA A 53 0.75 -2.17 4.88
CA ALA A 53 1.04 -2.50 3.49
C ALA A 53 -0.26 -2.74 2.73
N GLY A 54 -0.25 -2.47 1.42
CA GLY A 54 -1.41 -2.70 0.57
C GLY A 54 -1.14 -2.39 -0.90
N MET A 55 -2.10 -2.78 -1.72
CA MET A 55 -2.15 -2.45 -3.13
C MET A 55 -2.57 -0.98 -3.29
N VAL A 56 -1.87 -0.22 -4.12
CA VAL A 56 -2.23 1.18 -4.36
C VAL A 56 -3.41 1.26 -5.33
N ILE A 57 -4.59 1.62 -4.82
CA ILE A 57 -5.79 1.80 -5.66
C ILE A 57 -5.98 3.23 -6.13
N THR A 58 -5.39 4.21 -5.44
CA THR A 58 -5.52 5.62 -5.82
C THR A 58 -4.28 6.42 -5.43
N ARG A 59 -3.88 7.35 -6.31
CA ARG A 59 -2.84 8.35 -6.07
C ARG A 59 -3.38 9.73 -6.43
N GLN A 60 -3.52 10.61 -5.45
CA GLN A 60 -4.01 11.97 -5.67
C GLN A 60 -2.99 13.01 -5.23
N ARG A 61 -2.78 14.02 -6.07
CA ARG A 61 -1.98 15.20 -5.74
C ARG A 61 -2.77 16.46 -6.12
N PRO A 62 -3.76 16.87 -5.33
CA PRO A 62 -4.56 18.04 -5.63
C PRO A 62 -3.68 19.29 -5.70
N GLY A 63 -3.90 20.16 -6.68
CA GLY A 63 -3.14 21.42 -6.83
C GLY A 63 -3.25 22.35 -5.61
N THR A 64 -4.34 22.22 -4.85
CA THR A 64 -4.61 23.00 -3.63
C THR A 64 -3.94 22.45 -2.37
N ALA A 65 -3.43 21.23 -2.40
CA ALA A 65 -2.90 20.54 -1.21
C ALA A 65 -1.44 20.88 -0.91
N LYS A 66 -0.91 22.02 -1.39
CA LYS A 66 0.48 22.48 -1.15
C LYS A 66 1.54 21.39 -1.41
N GLY A 67 1.31 20.55 -2.42
CA GLY A 67 2.23 19.49 -2.83
C GLY A 67 2.11 18.16 -2.07
N PHE A 68 1.20 18.04 -1.10
CA PHE A 68 0.90 16.77 -0.44
C PHE A 68 0.32 15.75 -1.44
N VAL A 69 0.61 14.48 -1.19
CA VAL A 69 0.09 13.35 -1.95
C VAL A 69 -0.73 12.46 -1.02
N PHE A 70 -1.88 12.05 -1.51
CA PHE A 70 -2.79 11.14 -0.83
C PHE A 70 -2.77 9.80 -1.57
N LEU A 71 -2.46 8.73 -0.86
CA LEU A 71 -2.54 7.37 -1.38
C LEU A 71 -3.65 6.64 -0.66
N THR A 72 -4.34 5.76 -1.38
CA THR A 72 -5.24 4.79 -0.77
C THR A 72 -4.67 3.41 -1.05
N LEU A 73 -4.33 2.70 0.02
CA LEU A 73 -3.87 1.31 -0.03
C LEU A 73 -5.03 0.39 0.30
N GLU A 74 -5.13 -0.73 -0.40
CA GLU A 74 -6.14 -1.75 -0.18
C GLU A 74 -5.49 -3.07 0.27
N ASP A 75 -6.13 -3.71 1.23
CA ASP A 75 -5.85 -5.10 1.61
C ASP A 75 -7.15 -5.91 1.70
N GLU A 76 -7.06 -7.17 2.12
CA GLU A 76 -8.22 -8.06 2.21
C GLU A 76 -9.28 -7.65 3.25
N THR A 77 -9.04 -6.57 3.99
CA THR A 77 -9.84 -6.11 5.13
C THR A 77 -10.38 -4.70 4.96
N GLY A 78 -10.01 -4.02 3.87
CA GLY A 78 -10.47 -2.68 3.52
C GLY A 78 -9.33 -1.78 3.06
N ILE A 79 -9.49 -0.48 3.32
CA ILE A 79 -8.59 0.55 2.83
C ILE A 79 -7.84 1.28 3.95
N ALA A 80 -6.60 1.67 3.67
CA ALA A 80 -5.77 2.52 4.50
C ALA A 80 -5.42 3.80 3.74
N ASN A 81 -5.77 4.95 4.32
CA ASN A 81 -5.43 6.26 3.74
C ASN A 81 -4.05 6.69 4.20
N ILE A 82 -3.19 7.08 3.25
CA ILE A 82 -1.82 7.49 3.51
C ILE A 82 -1.65 8.94 3.08
N ILE A 83 -1.07 9.74 3.97
CA ILE A 83 -0.72 11.14 3.70
C ILE A 83 0.79 11.23 3.57
N VAL A 84 1.25 11.61 2.38
CA VAL A 84 2.65 11.78 2.05
C VAL A 84 2.95 13.28 1.93
N ARG A 85 3.93 13.73 2.71
CA ARG A 85 4.37 15.13 2.68
C ARG A 85 5.21 15.43 1.43
N PRO A 86 5.32 16.70 0.99
CA PRO A 86 6.06 17.07 -0.21
C PRO A 86 7.54 16.66 -0.19
N ASP A 87 8.20 16.76 0.97
CA ASP A 87 9.60 16.35 1.18
C ASP A 87 9.79 14.85 0.94
N LEU A 88 8.91 14.04 1.52
CA LEU A 88 8.91 12.59 1.36
C LEU A 88 8.60 12.19 -0.09
N PHE A 89 7.60 12.83 -0.71
CA PHE A 89 7.26 12.57 -2.09
C PHE A 89 8.40 12.92 -3.06
N ALA A 90 9.08 14.05 -2.83
CA ALA A 90 10.21 14.44 -3.67
C ALA A 90 11.37 13.44 -3.57
N ARG A 91 11.62 12.89 -2.37
CA ARG A 91 12.67 11.90 -2.12
C ARG A 91 12.35 10.53 -2.73
N ASP A 92 11.14 10.02 -2.48
CA ASP A 92 10.76 8.64 -2.82
C ASP A 92 9.79 8.60 -4.02
N ARG A 93 9.89 9.59 -4.92
CA ARG A 93 8.92 9.82 -6.01
C ARG A 93 8.68 8.59 -6.86
N LEU A 94 9.75 7.92 -7.29
CA LEU A 94 9.69 6.77 -8.17
C LEU A 94 8.87 5.64 -7.52
N VAL A 95 9.21 5.30 -6.28
CA VAL A 95 8.51 4.28 -5.49
C VAL A 95 7.04 4.62 -5.34
N ILE A 96 6.71 5.85 -4.96
CA ILE A 96 5.32 6.26 -4.70
C ILE A 96 4.47 6.25 -5.98
N VAL A 97 5.06 6.59 -7.13
CA VAL A 97 4.35 6.70 -8.41
C VAL A 97 4.22 5.36 -9.11
N GLU A 98 5.26 4.54 -9.12
CA GLU A 98 5.35 3.37 -9.98
C GLU A 98 4.98 2.06 -9.29
N GLU A 99 5.25 1.92 -8.00
CA GLU A 99 5.09 0.62 -7.32
C GLU A 99 3.61 0.33 -7.04
N PRO A 100 3.07 -0.81 -7.52
CA PRO A 100 1.67 -1.17 -7.33
C PRO A 100 1.35 -1.62 -5.89
N PHE A 101 2.36 -2.04 -5.13
CA PHE A 101 2.24 -2.45 -3.73
C PHE A 101 3.25 -1.69 -2.89
N LEU A 102 2.79 -1.11 -1.78
CA LEU A 102 3.61 -0.29 -0.90
C LEU A 102 3.60 -0.83 0.52
N ILE A 103 4.74 -0.70 1.19
CA ILE A 103 4.86 -0.74 2.64
C ILE A 103 5.11 0.69 3.12
N VAL A 104 4.31 1.13 4.08
CA VAL A 104 4.39 2.48 4.65
C VAL A 104 4.60 2.37 6.14
N ASP A 105 5.70 2.96 6.60
CA ASP A 105 5.92 3.29 8.00
C ASP A 105 5.48 4.73 8.25
N GLY A 106 4.70 4.94 9.30
CA GLY A 106 4.21 6.27 9.59
C GLY A 106 3.53 6.40 10.94
N VAL A 107 2.95 7.57 11.16
CA VAL A 107 2.23 7.90 12.39
C VAL A 107 0.74 7.87 12.11
N LEU A 108 0.00 7.09 12.88
CA LEU A 108 -1.46 7.03 12.80
C LEU A 108 -2.07 8.37 13.22
N GLN A 109 -2.92 8.92 12.36
CA GLN A 109 -3.69 10.13 12.59
C GLN A 109 -5.18 9.79 12.51
N ASN A 110 -5.94 10.31 13.46
CA ASN A 110 -7.39 10.34 13.40
C ASN A 110 -7.79 11.82 13.44
N GLN A 111 -8.40 12.29 12.36
CA GLN A 111 -8.92 13.65 12.25
C GLN A 111 -10.37 13.55 11.82
N ASP A 112 -11.28 14.08 12.65
CA ASP A 112 -12.72 14.13 12.39
C ASP A 112 -13.33 12.77 11.97
N GLY A 113 -12.83 11.68 12.57
CA GLY A 113 -13.29 10.32 12.30
C GLY A 113 -12.62 9.64 11.10
N VAL A 114 -11.76 10.33 10.36
CA VAL A 114 -10.97 9.75 9.27
C VAL A 114 -9.63 9.26 9.79
N THR A 115 -9.44 7.94 9.71
CA THR A 115 -8.16 7.30 10.03
C THR A 115 -7.22 7.36 8.83
N SER A 116 -6.01 7.90 9.05
CA SER A 116 -4.95 7.96 8.05
C SER A 116 -3.58 7.71 8.67
N VAL A 117 -2.60 7.35 7.85
CA VAL A 117 -1.21 7.20 8.25
C VAL A 117 -0.40 8.31 7.60
N ARG A 118 0.19 9.18 8.40
CA ARG A 118 1.15 10.16 7.91
C ARG A 118 2.49 9.44 7.69
N ALA A 119 2.86 9.26 6.43
CA ALA A 119 4.04 8.50 6.04
C ALA A 119 5.34 9.18 6.49
N GLU A 120 6.27 8.36 6.99
CA GLU A 120 7.66 8.73 7.32
C GLU A 120 8.64 8.03 6.36
N GLN A 121 8.34 6.78 5.99
CA GLN A 121 9.08 6.01 5.00
C GLN A 121 8.10 5.24 4.10
N VAL A 122 8.44 5.15 2.81
CA VAL A 122 7.67 4.39 1.82
C VAL A 122 8.64 3.47 1.09
N GLN A 123 8.26 2.21 0.95
CA GLN A 123 9.04 1.20 0.24
C GLN A 123 8.13 0.45 -0.72
N GLY A 124 8.64 0.17 -1.91
CA GLY A 124 7.99 -0.78 -2.81
C GLY A 124 8.02 -2.16 -2.18
N MET A 125 6.93 -2.90 -2.30
CA MET A 125 6.91 -4.30 -1.91
C MET A 125 7.52 -5.13 -3.06
N ARG A 126 8.80 -4.91 -3.35
CA ARG A 126 9.54 -5.77 -4.28
C ARG A 126 9.86 -7.08 -3.57
N GLY A 127 9.49 -8.20 -4.20
CA GLY A 127 9.92 -9.57 -3.88
C GLY A 127 10.08 -9.88 -2.39
N VAL A 128 9.00 -10.24 -1.70
CA VAL A 128 9.16 -11.23 -0.64
C VAL A 128 8.83 -12.57 -1.27
N ASP A 129 9.89 -13.26 -1.69
CA ASP A 129 9.99 -14.61 -2.22
C ASP A 129 8.71 -15.17 -2.87
N ILE A 130 8.31 -14.57 -3.98
CA ILE A 130 7.93 -15.35 -5.15
C ILE A 130 8.84 -14.83 -6.25
N ASP A 131 9.68 -15.71 -6.78
CA ASP A 131 10.56 -15.46 -7.91
C ASP A 131 9.66 -15.01 -9.08
N PHE A 132 9.66 -13.72 -9.36
CA PHE A 132 9.08 -13.19 -10.59
C PHE A 132 10.22 -13.10 -11.58
N ASP A 133 10.38 -14.16 -12.36
CA ASP A 133 11.16 -14.14 -13.59
C ASP A 133 10.56 -13.05 -14.50
N ALA A 134 11.11 -11.84 -14.38
CA ALA A 134 10.92 -10.77 -15.33
C ALA A 134 11.55 -11.22 -16.65
N HIS A 135 10.76 -11.90 -17.47
CA HIS A 135 11.11 -12.09 -18.87
C HIS A 135 10.92 -10.74 -19.55
N ASP A 136 12.02 -10.00 -19.66
CA ASP A 136 12.15 -8.88 -20.58
C ASP A 136 11.72 -9.35 -21.98
N PHE A 137 10.67 -8.73 -22.54
CA PHE A 137 10.30 -8.92 -23.94
C PHE A 137 11.11 -7.93 -24.80
N TYR A 138 11.94 -8.46 -25.69
CA TYR A 138 12.50 -7.75 -26.85
C TYR A 138 11.45 -7.63 -27.96
#